data_AF-A0A0Q8QR87-F1
#
_entry.id   AF-A0A0Q8QR87-F1
#
_cell.length_a   1.000
_cell.length_b   1.000
_cell.length_c   1.000
_cell.angle_alpha   90.00
_cell.angle_beta   90.00
_cell.angle_gamma   90.00
#
_symmetry.space_group_name_H-M   'P 1'
#
loop_
_entity.id
_entity.type
_entity.pdbx_description
1 polymer ?
#
loop_
_entity_poly.entity_id
_entity_poly.type
_entity_poly.pdbx_seq_one_letter_code
_entity_poly.pdbx_strand_id
1 'polypeptide(L)'
;MFPDAVFRDSCWDIMLLCFSGQLADRRICVKQLHNELDQSNTSLLRRIQELEDAGMIRRERDDLDGRRTVVRLTDSAVAAMSRFFQLIGEGIPR
;
A
#
# COMPACT_ATOMS: atom_id res chain seq x y z
N MET A 1 1.63 -4.32 -14.24
CA MET A 1 2.40 -3.09 -14.52
C MET A 1 1.88 -2.02 -13.59
N PHE A 2 2.74 -1.19 -13.00
CA PHE A 2 2.32 -0.14 -12.08
C PHE A 2 1.93 1.13 -12.86
N PRO A 3 0.83 1.82 -12.49
CA PRO A 3 0.54 3.16 -13.00
C PRO A 3 1.50 4.19 -12.41
N ASP A 4 1.72 5.30 -13.10
CA ASP A 4 2.66 6.36 -12.70
C ASP A 4 2.42 6.91 -11.29
N ALA A 5 1.16 6.92 -10.84
CA ALA A 5 0.76 7.36 -9.50
C ALA A 5 1.49 6.60 -8.37
N VAL A 6 1.89 5.35 -8.62
CA VAL A 6 2.61 4.51 -7.66
C VAL A 6 3.98 5.08 -7.30
N PHE A 7 4.63 5.81 -8.21
CA PHE A 7 5.99 6.32 -8.03
C PHE A 7 6.04 7.78 -7.58
N ARG A 8 4.92 8.35 -7.13
CA ARG A 8 4.84 9.73 -6.64
C ARG A 8 4.99 9.78 -5.12
N ASP A 9 5.90 10.61 -4.62
CA ASP A 9 6.17 10.80 -3.19
C ASP A 9 6.19 9.46 -2.43
N SER A 10 5.35 9.31 -1.41
CA SER A 10 5.23 8.14 -0.54
C SER A 10 4.25 7.08 -1.03
N CYS A 11 3.72 7.18 -2.26
CA CYS A 11 2.80 6.17 -2.81
C CYS A 11 3.45 4.78 -2.86
N TRP A 12 4.75 4.72 -3.20
CA TRP A 12 5.50 3.46 -3.22
C TRP A 12 5.64 2.87 -1.82
N ASP A 13 5.93 3.69 -0.82
CA ASP A 13 6.05 3.25 0.58
C ASP A 13 4.71 2.74 1.11
N ILE A 14 3.59 3.37 0.77
CA ILE A 14 2.25 2.89 1.12
C ILE A 14 2.00 1.51 0.51
N MET A 15 2.35 1.31 -0.76
CA MET A 15 2.25 0.01 -1.44
C MET A 15 3.08 -1.06 -0.74
N LEU A 16 4.33 -0.74 -0.38
CA LEU A 16 5.23 -1.64 0.34
C LEU A 16 4.72 -2.00 1.73
N LEU A 17 4.25 -1.02 2.50
CA LEU A 17 3.68 -1.25 3.83
C LEU A 17 2.42 -2.13 3.77
N CYS A 18 1.52 -1.86 2.81
CA CYS A 18 0.33 -2.68 2.60
C CYS A 18 0.68 -4.11 2.19
N PHE A 19 1.65 -4.27 1.27
CA PHE A 19 2.12 -5.59 0.83
C PHE A 19 2.77 -6.39 1.98
N SER A 20 3.66 -5.75 2.74
CA SER A 20 4.29 -6.34 3.93
C SER A 20 3.26 -6.74 4.99
N GLY A 21 2.26 -5.89 5.23
CA GLY A 21 1.14 -6.20 6.11
C GLY A 21 0.39 -7.45 5.65
N GLN A 22 0.03 -7.51 4.38
CA GLN A 22 -0.69 -8.66 3.80
C GLN A 22 0.11 -9.96 3.89
N LEU A 23 1.42 -9.95 3.61
CA LEU A 23 2.27 -11.14 3.75
C LEU A 23 2.38 -11.63 5.19
N ALA A 24 2.24 -10.72 6.17
CA ALA A 24 2.26 -11.02 7.58
C ALA A 24 0.87 -11.28 8.18
N ASP A 25 -0.17 -11.40 7.35
CA ASP A 25 -1.59 -11.48 7.77
C ASP A 25 -2.00 -10.35 8.74
N ARG A 26 -1.43 -9.16 8.53
CA ARG A 26 -1.69 -7.94 9.31
C ARG A 26 -2.50 -6.94 8.51
N ARG A 27 -3.55 -6.42 9.14
CA ARG A 27 -4.34 -5.29 8.61
C ARG A 27 -3.55 -3.99 8.82
N ILE A 28 -3.41 -3.21 7.76
CA ILE A 28 -2.77 -1.89 7.81
C ILE A 28 -3.85 -0.82 7.84
N CYS A 29 -3.95 -0.06 8.93
CA CYS A 29 -4.87 1.07 9.02
C CYS A 29 -4.21 2.41 8.64
N VAL A 30 -5.02 3.39 8.26
CA VAL A 30 -4.55 4.75 7.90
C VAL A 30 -3.68 5.36 9.02
N LYS A 31 -4.04 5.12 10.29
CA LYS A 31 -3.25 5.59 11.44
C LYS A 31 -1.86 4.96 11.48
N GLN A 32 -1.72 3.68 11.13
CA GLN A 32 -0.42 3.03 11.05
C GLN A 32 0.41 3.64 9.92
N LEU A 33 -0.17 3.85 8.74
CA LEU A 33 0.53 4.54 7.64
C LEU A 33 1.04 5.92 8.06
N HIS A 34 0.24 6.68 8.81
CA HIS A 34 0.67 7.98 9.35
C HIS A 34 1.83 7.87 10.34
N ASN A 35 1.86 6.82 11.16
CA ASN A 35 2.94 6.62 12.13
C ASN A 35 4.24 6.17 11.47
N GLU A 36 4.16 5.40 10.39
CA GLU A 36 5.32 4.84 9.66
C GLU A 36 5.90 5.82 8.64
N LEU A 37 5.09 6.77 8.15
CA LEU A 37 5.48 7.71 7.10
C LEU A 37 5.61 9.13 7.68
N ASP A 38 6.78 9.75 7.52
CA ASP A 38 7.04 11.11 7.98
C ASP A 38 6.40 12.16 7.06
N GLN A 39 5.07 12.27 7.13
CA GLN A 39 4.28 13.19 6.31
C GLN A 39 3.04 13.70 7.05
N SER A 40 2.50 14.84 6.61
CA SER A 40 1.26 15.38 7.17
C SER A 40 0.05 14.48 6.87
N ASN A 41 -0.95 14.53 7.76
CA ASN A 41 -2.24 13.85 7.55
C ASN A 41 -2.88 14.16 6.19
N THR A 42 -2.85 15.42 5.76
CA THR A 42 -3.43 15.84 4.47
C THR A 42 -2.68 15.25 3.28
N SER A 43 -1.34 15.19 3.36
CA SER A 43 -0.51 14.57 2.34
C SER A 43 -0.78 13.07 2.24
N LEU A 44 -0.79 12.37 3.38
CA LEU A 44 -1.07 10.93 3.40
C LEU A 44 -2.43 10.59 2.78
N LEU A 45 -3.50 11.30 3.19
CA LEU A 45 -4.85 11.05 2.67
C LEU A 45 -4.94 11.30 1.17
N ARG A 46 -4.23 12.31 0.65
CA ARG A 46 -4.15 12.57 -0.78
C ARG A 46 -3.42 11.43 -1.52
N ARG A 47 -2.33 10.90 -0.96
CA ARG A 47 -1.59 9.77 -1.55
C ARG A 47 -2.43 8.49 -1.57
N ILE A 48 -3.18 8.25 -0.50
CA ILE A 48 -4.17 7.16 -0.47
C ILE A 48 -5.22 7.35 -1.56
N GLN A 49 -5.77 8.57 -1.72
CA GLN A 49 -6.73 8.84 -2.78
C GLN A 49 -6.15 8.59 -4.17
N GLU A 50 -4.94 9.06 -4.45
CA GLU A 50 -4.29 8.85 -5.76
C GLU A 50 -4.07 7.37 -6.09
N LEU A 51 -3.68 6.56 -5.10
CA LEU A 51 -3.53 5.11 -5.28
C LEU A 51 -4.89 4.40 -5.45
N GLU A 52 -5.94 4.88 -4.80
CA GLU A 52 -7.30 4.36 -4.95
C GLU A 52 -7.87 4.69 -6.32
N ASP A 53 -7.70 5.94 -6.79
CA ASP A 53 -8.08 6.37 -8.14
C ASP A 53 -7.32 5.59 -9.22
N ALA A 54 -6.07 5.22 -8.95
CA ALA A 54 -5.25 4.37 -9.80
C ALA A 54 -5.59 2.87 -9.69
N GLY A 55 -6.56 2.48 -8.85
CA GLY A 55 -7.01 1.10 -8.66
C GLY A 55 -5.98 0.19 -7.98
N MET A 56 -5.00 0.76 -7.26
CA MET A 56 -3.94 0.02 -6.60
C MET A 56 -4.27 -0.36 -5.16
N ILE A 57 -5.08 0.44 -4.49
CA ILE A 57 -5.55 0.16 -3.13
C ILE A 57 -7.06 0.35 -3.02
N ARG A 58 -7.62 -0.17 -1.93
CA ARG A 58 -8.99 0.08 -1.49
C ARG A 58 -9.02 0.38 0.00
N ARG A 59 -9.92 1.28 0.40
CA ARG A 59 -10.23 1.57 1.80
C ARG A 59 -11.46 0.78 2.24
N GLU A 60 -11.36 0.15 3.39
CA GLU A 60 -12.44 -0.63 4.00
C GLU A 60 -12.57 -0.26 5.48
N ARG A 61 -13.77 -0.34 6.04
CA ARG A 61 -13.94 -0.25 7.50
C ARG A 61 -13.37 -1.51 8.13
N ASP A 62 -12.69 -1.38 9.26
CA ASP A 62 -12.20 -2.55 9.98
C ASP A 62 -13.36 -3.27 10.66
N ASP A 63 -13.57 -4.55 10.34
CA ASP A 63 -14.63 -5.37 10.96
C ASP A 63 -14.42 -5.58 12.46
N LEU A 64 -13.18 -5.42 12.95
CA LEU A 64 -12.83 -5.56 14.37
C LEU A 64 -13.02 -4.25 15.15
N ASP A 65 -12.94 -3.11 14.47
CA ASP A 65 -13.10 -1.77 15.04
C ASP A 65 -13.53 -0.80 13.94
N GLY A 66 -14.84 -0.66 13.71
CA GLY A 66 -15.41 0.15 12.62
C GLY A 66 -15.07 1.65 12.65
N ARG A 67 -14.34 2.12 13.68
CA ARG A 67 -13.75 3.47 13.73
C ARG A 67 -12.46 3.56 12.91
N ARG A 68 -11.83 2.44 12.58
CA ARG A 68 -10.60 2.37 11.79
C ARG A 68 -10.91 2.15 10.32
N THR A 69 -10.18 2.86 9.48
CA THR A 69 -10.11 2.60 8.05
C THR A 69 -8.86 1.79 7.77
N VAL A 70 -9.05 0.59 7.23
CA VAL A 70 -8.00 -0.30 6.73
C VAL A 70 -7.73 0.04 5.27
N VAL A 71 -6.46 0.00 4.89
CA VAL A 71 -6.01 0.12 3.50
C VAL A 71 -5.52 -1.24 3.06
N ARG A 72 -6.02 -1.72 1.92
CA ARG A 72 -5.63 -3.01 1.32
C ARG A 72 -5.21 -2.81 -0.12
N LEU A 73 -4.25 -3.61 -0.58
CA LEU A 73 -3.98 -3.72 -2.01
C LEU A 73 -5.19 -4.34 -2.73
N THR A 74 -5.41 -3.92 -3.97
CA THR A 74 -6.30 -4.65 -4.89
C THR A 74 -5.60 -5.91 -5.40
N ASP A 75 -6.37 -6.87 -5.91
CA ASP A 75 -5.79 -8.13 -6.42
C ASP A 75 -4.78 -7.89 -7.56
N SER A 76 -5.04 -6.87 -8.41
CA SER A 76 -4.12 -6.45 -9.47
C SER A 76 -2.83 -5.85 -8.92
N ALA A 77 -2.91 -5.05 -7.84
CA ALA A 77 -1.73 -4.51 -7.16
C ALA A 77 -0.91 -5.60 -6.47
N VAL A 78 -1.56 -6.57 -5.82
CA VAL A 78 -0.87 -7.74 -5.24
C VAL A 78 -0.10 -8.48 -6.32
N ALA A 79 -0.74 -8.80 -7.45
CA ALA A 79 -0.09 -9.48 -8.57
C ALA A 79 1.10 -8.68 -9.13
N ALA A 80 0.97 -7.35 -9.22
CA ALA A 80 2.05 -6.47 -9.67
C ALA A 80 3.23 -6.45 -8.69
N MET A 81 2.97 -6.36 -7.38
CA MET A 81 3.99 -6.41 -6.32
C MET A 81 4.70 -7.76 -6.30
N SER A 82 3.96 -8.87 -6.33
CA SER A 82 4.53 -10.21 -6.38
C SER A 82 5.45 -10.39 -7.59
N ARG A 83 5.03 -9.97 -8.78
CA ARG A 83 5.87 -10.03 -9.99
C ARG A 83 7.13 -9.17 -9.86
N PHE A 84 7.02 -7.97 -9.32
CA PHE A 84 8.17 -7.08 -9.11
C PHE A 84 9.22 -7.71 -8.20
N PHE A 85 8.81 -8.25 -7.06
CA PHE A 85 9.74 -8.90 -6.13
C PHE A 85 10.32 -10.22 -6.65
N GLN A 86 9.57 -10.97 -7.48
CA GLN A 86 10.11 -12.14 -8.18
C GLN A 86 11.24 -11.74 -9.12
N LEU A 87 11.03 -10.72 -9.96
CA LEU A 87 12.04 -10.23 -10.91
C LEU A 87 13.31 -9.72 -10.21
N ILE A 88 13.17 -9.03 -9.08
CA ILE A 88 14.33 -8.55 -8.31
C ILE A 88 15.00 -9.70 -7.55
N GLY A 89 14.24 -10.65 -7.00
CA GLY A 89 14.78 -11.82 -6.30
C GLY A 89 15.59 -12.75 -7.20
N GLU A 90 15.28 -12.81 -8.50
CA GLU A 90 16.05 -13.54 -9.50
C GLU A 90 17.34 -12.81 -9.92
N GLY A 91 17.42 -11.49 -9.71
CA GLY A 91 18.54 -10.64 -10.14
C GLY A 91 19.62 -10.37 -9.08
N ILE A 92 19.44 -10.82 -7.84
CA ILE A 92 20.45 -10.71 -6.78
C ILE A 92 21.22 -12.03 -6.70
N PRO A 93 22.44 -12.15 -7.25
CA PRO A 93 23.28 -13.30 -6.97
C PRO A 93 23.52 -13.37 -5.45
N ARG A 94 23.22 -14.53 -4.85
CA ARG A 94 23.44 -14.78 -3.42
C ARG A 94 24.92 -14.72 -3.07
#